data_AF-A0A1H4ECB3-F1
#
_entry.id   AF-A0A1H4ECB3-F1
#
_cell.length_a   1.000
_cell.length_b   1.000
_cell.length_c   1.000
_cell.angle_alpha   90.00
_cell.angle_beta   90.00
_cell.angle_gamma   90.00
#
_symmetry.space_group_name_H-M   'P 1'
#
loop_
_entity.id
_entity.type
_entity.pdbx_description
1 polymer ?
#
loop_
_entity_poly.entity_id
_entity_poly.type
_entity_poly.pdbx_seq_one_letter_code
_entity_poly.pdbx_strand_id
1 'polypeptide(L)'
;MKKISLIIIALTFALVSSAYAYPVAQNDEIVLTHTTVGGGYYDNGWYGGGDFGVSLNADRNNILFTTFCLEYDVEMALNTPYRVSSISDSVERQGTDRLLSGATKWLFWNFNQGTLSGFNYVQDDVKALQEAIWASEGYSVSLSGLAGNLYTSGVANASQGDAYKVKVMNLVDANGVNVQSQLIAAAPVPEPATMVLLGSGLVGLALYRRKMKK
;
A
#
# COMPACT_ATOMS: atom_id res chain seq x y z
N MET A 1 36.53 9.99 29.67
CA MET A 1 36.51 9.20 28.41
C MET A 1 35.40 8.15 28.35
N LYS A 2 35.20 7.29 29.37
CA LYS A 2 34.14 6.25 29.37
C LYS A 2 32.69 6.78 29.19
N LYS A 3 32.38 7.96 29.73
CA LYS A 3 31.03 8.56 29.65
C LYS A 3 30.66 9.07 28.25
N ILE A 4 31.61 9.57 27.47
CA ILE A 4 31.36 10.12 26.12
C ILE A 4 31.13 8.99 25.11
N SER A 5 31.85 7.86 25.23
CA SER A 5 31.65 6.71 24.35
C SER A 5 30.31 5.99 24.56
N LEU A 6 29.80 5.93 25.80
CA LEU A 6 28.46 5.39 26.06
C LEU A 6 27.34 6.27 25.49
N ILE A 7 27.50 7.60 25.54
CA ILE A 7 26.53 8.55 24.99
C ILE A 7 26.45 8.42 23.46
N ILE A 8 27.57 8.25 22.77
CA ILE A 8 27.59 8.10 21.30
C ILE A 8 26.89 6.80 20.86
N ILE A 9 27.12 5.68 21.56
CA ILE A 9 26.45 4.40 21.27
C ILE A 9 24.94 4.48 21.53
N ALA A 10 24.53 5.13 22.63
CA ALA A 10 23.12 5.35 22.94
C ALA A 10 22.43 6.29 21.94
N LEU A 11 23.13 7.31 21.43
CA LEU A 11 22.60 8.23 20.41
C LEU A 11 22.41 7.54 19.05
N THR A 12 23.30 6.61 18.67
CA THR A 12 23.18 5.86 17.40
C THR A 12 22.03 4.86 17.38
N PHE A 13 21.62 4.32 18.54
CA PHE A 13 20.44 3.46 18.63
C PHE A 13 19.12 4.24 18.71
N ALA A 14 19.15 5.54 19.01
CA ALA A 14 17.95 6.38 19.13
C ALA A 14 17.48 7.01 17.80
N LEU A 15 18.19 6.77 16.70
CA LEU A 15 17.92 7.39 15.38
C LEU A 15 17.47 6.38 14.30
N VAL A 16 17.12 5.14 14.66
CA VAL A 16 16.54 4.16 13.74
C VAL A 16 15.08 4.53 13.47
N SER A 17 14.88 5.36 12.44
CA SER A 17 13.55 5.69 11.92
C SER A 17 13.17 4.69 10.84
N SER A 18 12.06 3.98 11.05
CA SER A 18 11.51 3.02 10.08
C SER A 18 11.48 3.60 8.67
N ALA A 19 12.26 3.02 7.76
CA ALA A 19 12.14 3.32 6.34
C ALA A 19 10.82 2.73 5.83
N TYR A 20 10.11 3.46 4.98
CA TYR A 20 8.89 2.98 4.33
C TYR A 20 9.17 2.77 2.84
N ALA A 21 8.70 1.66 2.29
CA ALA A 21 8.76 1.39 0.86
C ALA A 21 7.47 0.75 0.37
N TYR A 22 7.17 0.95 -0.90
CA TYR A 22 6.09 0.22 -1.56
C TYR A 22 6.58 -1.18 -1.96
N PRO A 23 5.73 -2.22 -1.89
CA PRO A 23 6.14 -3.60 -2.22
C PRO A 23 6.51 -3.83 -3.69
N VAL A 24 6.13 -2.93 -4.59
CA VAL A 24 6.46 -2.93 -6.01
C VAL A 24 6.92 -1.54 -6.45
N ALA A 25 7.58 -1.46 -7.59
CA ALA A 25 8.10 -0.25 -8.19
C ALA A 25 7.53 0.01 -9.59
N GLN A 26 7.77 1.21 -10.11
CA GLN A 26 7.46 1.54 -11.50
C GLN A 26 8.19 0.58 -12.45
N ASN A 27 7.48 0.17 -13.51
CA ASN A 27 7.89 -0.83 -14.51
C ASN A 27 7.92 -2.29 -14.04
N ASP A 28 7.58 -2.58 -12.79
CA ASP A 28 7.34 -3.97 -12.39
C ASP A 28 6.14 -4.54 -13.15
N GLU A 29 6.24 -5.82 -13.51
CA GLU A 29 5.12 -6.56 -14.06
C GLU A 29 4.46 -7.37 -12.94
N ILE A 30 3.19 -7.09 -12.68
CA ILE A 30 2.40 -7.69 -11.61
C ILE A 30 1.25 -8.51 -12.17
N VAL A 31 0.69 -9.36 -11.34
CA VAL A 31 -0.54 -10.10 -11.61
C VAL A 31 -1.48 -9.91 -10.43
N LEU A 32 -2.75 -9.65 -10.74
CA LEU A 32 -3.81 -9.62 -9.74
C LEU A 32 -4.53 -10.96 -9.68
N THR A 33 -4.73 -11.45 -8.47
CA THR A 33 -5.44 -12.69 -8.17
C THR A 33 -6.50 -12.44 -7.10
N HIS A 34 -7.42 -13.39 -6.97
CA HIS A 34 -8.36 -13.38 -5.85
C HIS A 34 -7.63 -13.62 -4.53
N THR A 35 -8.02 -12.91 -3.47
CA THR A 35 -7.64 -13.28 -2.12
C THR A 35 -8.56 -14.38 -1.59
N THR A 36 -8.15 -15.03 -0.50
CA THR A 36 -8.94 -16.06 0.19
C THR A 36 -10.18 -15.51 0.90
N VAL A 37 -10.30 -14.19 1.06
CA VAL A 37 -11.29 -13.55 1.93
C VAL A 37 -12.40 -12.84 1.16
N GLY A 38 -12.11 -12.32 -0.04
CA GLY A 38 -13.09 -11.55 -0.78
C GLY A 38 -12.71 -11.31 -2.23
N GLY A 39 -12.03 -12.27 -2.85
CA GLY A 39 -11.67 -12.18 -4.25
C GLY A 39 -12.88 -11.87 -5.12
N GLY A 40 -13.04 -10.59 -5.50
CA GLY A 40 -14.13 -10.04 -6.29
C GLY A 40 -15.53 -10.50 -5.83
N TYR A 41 -16.37 -9.59 -5.33
CA TYR A 41 -17.78 -9.96 -5.16
C TYR A 41 -18.49 -9.96 -6.52
N TYR A 42 -19.36 -10.94 -6.81
CA TYR A 42 -20.17 -10.93 -8.02
C TYR A 42 -21.40 -10.02 -7.86
N ASP A 43 -21.48 -8.92 -8.62
CA ASP A 43 -22.69 -8.13 -8.71
C ASP A 43 -23.38 -8.35 -10.06
N ASN A 44 -24.63 -8.82 -10.04
CA ASN A 44 -25.45 -9.07 -11.23
C ASN A 44 -24.77 -9.87 -12.37
N GLY A 45 -23.91 -10.83 -12.02
CA GLY A 45 -23.20 -11.67 -12.99
C GLY A 45 -21.91 -11.09 -13.56
N TRP A 46 -21.49 -9.92 -13.09
CA TRP A 46 -20.19 -9.31 -13.36
C TRP A 46 -19.29 -9.44 -12.14
N TYR A 47 -17.98 -9.53 -12.34
CA TYR A 47 -17.04 -9.38 -11.23
C TYR A 47 -17.12 -7.92 -10.75
N GLY A 48 -17.77 -7.72 -9.62
CA GLY A 48 -17.65 -6.48 -8.86
C GLY A 48 -16.23 -6.35 -8.31
N GLY A 49 -15.90 -5.15 -7.84
CA GLY A 49 -14.63 -4.89 -7.17
C GLY A 49 -14.49 -5.72 -5.88
N GLY A 50 -13.52 -5.36 -5.06
CA GLY A 50 -13.20 -6.07 -3.84
C GLY A 50 -11.70 -6.07 -3.60
N ASP A 51 -11.25 -7.03 -2.80
CA ASP A 51 -9.85 -7.14 -2.45
C ASP A 51 -9.12 -8.09 -3.41
N PHE A 52 -7.98 -7.65 -3.92
CA PHE A 52 -7.16 -8.40 -4.88
C PHE A 52 -5.76 -8.60 -4.33
N GLY A 53 -5.24 -9.82 -4.46
CA GLY A 53 -3.86 -10.14 -4.13
C GLY A 53 -2.93 -9.73 -5.28
N VAL A 54 -1.91 -8.94 -4.97
CA VAL A 54 -0.90 -8.50 -5.92
C VAL A 54 0.36 -9.35 -5.76
N SER A 55 0.77 -9.99 -6.85
CA SER A 55 2.04 -10.74 -6.93
C SER A 55 2.89 -10.19 -8.07
N LEU A 56 4.21 -10.38 -8.02
CA LEU A 56 5.06 -10.18 -9.20
C LEU A 56 4.71 -11.25 -10.25
N ASN A 57 4.75 -10.91 -11.54
CA ASN A 57 4.51 -11.88 -12.60
C ASN A 57 5.53 -13.04 -12.55
N ALA A 58 6.77 -12.76 -12.16
CA ALA A 58 7.82 -13.75 -11.99
C ALA A 58 7.57 -14.72 -10.81
N ASP A 59 6.71 -14.36 -9.86
CA ASP A 59 6.41 -15.13 -8.64
C ASP A 59 4.93 -15.04 -8.28
N ARG A 60 4.07 -15.57 -9.15
CA ARG A 60 2.60 -15.42 -9.05
C ARG A 60 1.99 -16.03 -7.79
N ASN A 61 2.68 -16.97 -7.15
CA ASN A 61 2.19 -17.69 -5.98
C ASN A 61 2.46 -16.92 -4.67
N ASN A 62 3.23 -15.83 -4.72
CA ASN A 62 3.61 -15.04 -3.56
C ASN A 62 2.88 -13.69 -3.58
N ILE A 63 1.75 -13.64 -2.87
CA ILE A 63 0.98 -12.40 -2.70
C ILE A 63 1.80 -11.46 -1.82
N LEU A 64 2.21 -10.33 -2.38
CA LEU A 64 2.97 -9.29 -1.70
C LEU A 64 2.08 -8.42 -0.81
N PHE A 65 0.89 -8.08 -1.29
CA PHE A 65 -0.08 -7.26 -0.58
C PHE A 65 -1.48 -7.40 -1.20
N THR A 66 -2.48 -6.88 -0.48
CA THR A 66 -3.87 -6.78 -0.92
C THR A 66 -4.20 -5.37 -1.37
N THR A 67 -4.98 -5.23 -2.43
CA THR A 67 -5.38 -3.95 -3.04
C THR A 67 -6.87 -3.88 -3.36
N PHE A 68 -7.35 -2.71 -3.80
CA PHE A 68 -8.73 -2.42 -4.19
C PHE A 68 -8.77 -1.53 -5.44
N CYS A 69 -9.83 -1.71 -6.24
CA CYS A 69 -10.11 -0.92 -7.43
C CYS A 69 -10.46 0.54 -7.09
N LEU A 70 -9.94 1.50 -7.88
CA LEU A 70 -10.23 2.93 -7.71
C LEU A 70 -11.30 3.47 -8.66
N GLU A 71 -11.36 2.96 -9.88
CA GLU A 71 -12.40 3.22 -10.86
C GLU A 71 -13.55 2.22 -10.72
N TYR A 72 -14.79 2.70 -10.88
CA TYR A 72 -16.00 1.88 -10.83
C TYR A 72 -16.34 1.24 -12.19
N ASP A 73 -15.96 1.92 -13.28
CA ASP A 73 -16.38 1.64 -14.66
C ASP A 73 -15.22 1.17 -15.55
N VAL A 74 -14.11 0.77 -14.94
CA VAL A 74 -12.97 0.16 -15.63
C VAL A 74 -12.89 -1.29 -15.17
N GLU A 75 -12.55 -2.18 -16.08
CA GLU A 75 -12.39 -3.59 -15.75
C GLU A 75 -10.93 -4.01 -15.90
N MET A 76 -10.56 -5.08 -15.19
CA MET A 76 -9.30 -5.78 -15.37
C MET A 76 -9.54 -7.28 -15.40
N ALA A 77 -8.69 -7.99 -16.13
CA ALA A 77 -8.68 -9.44 -16.15
C ALA A 77 -7.73 -9.95 -15.05
N LEU A 78 -8.21 -10.89 -14.24
CA LEU A 78 -7.36 -11.55 -13.25
C LEU A 78 -6.42 -12.54 -13.91
N ASN A 79 -5.30 -12.82 -13.25
CA ASN A 79 -4.23 -13.69 -13.76
C ASN A 79 -3.55 -13.17 -15.04
N THR A 80 -3.85 -11.94 -15.45
CA THR A 80 -3.24 -11.24 -16.58
C THR A 80 -2.09 -10.35 -16.08
N PRO A 81 -0.92 -10.39 -16.74
CA PRO A 81 0.17 -9.47 -16.42
C PRO A 81 -0.15 -8.03 -16.78
N TYR A 82 0.12 -7.12 -15.86
CA TYR A 82 0.05 -5.68 -16.06
C TYR A 82 1.36 -5.03 -15.63
N ARG A 83 1.76 -3.96 -16.32
CA ARG A 83 2.93 -3.17 -15.91
C ARG A 83 2.48 -2.02 -15.01
N VAL A 84 3.20 -1.80 -13.92
CA VAL A 84 3.04 -0.60 -13.08
C VAL A 84 3.56 0.61 -13.85
N SER A 85 2.67 1.46 -14.36
CA SER A 85 3.06 2.66 -15.10
C SER A 85 3.56 3.76 -14.18
N SER A 86 2.96 3.92 -13.01
CA SER A 86 3.35 4.89 -12.00
C SER A 86 2.84 4.51 -10.61
N ILE A 87 3.48 5.05 -9.58
CA ILE A 87 2.99 5.05 -8.20
C ILE A 87 2.91 6.51 -7.76
N SER A 88 1.70 7.07 -7.68
CA SER A 88 1.49 8.52 -7.52
C SER A 88 0.26 8.87 -6.67
N ASP A 89 0.00 10.16 -6.45
CA ASP A 89 -1.26 10.62 -5.83
C ASP A 89 -2.42 10.73 -6.82
N SER A 90 -2.20 10.40 -8.09
CA SER A 90 -3.19 10.59 -9.16
C SER A 90 -3.63 9.26 -9.74
N VAL A 91 -4.94 9.10 -9.89
CA VAL A 91 -5.55 8.08 -10.75
C VAL A 91 -5.41 8.58 -12.18
N GLU A 92 -4.59 7.88 -12.97
CA GLU A 92 -4.31 8.21 -14.36
C GLU A 92 -5.34 7.56 -15.27
N ARG A 93 -6.14 8.37 -15.94
CA ARG A 93 -7.15 7.91 -16.89
C ARG A 93 -7.14 8.82 -18.09
N GLN A 94 -6.39 8.45 -19.13
CA GLN A 94 -6.22 9.16 -20.41
C GLN A 94 -7.12 10.40 -20.61
N GLY A 95 -6.72 11.55 -20.02
CA GLY A 95 -7.42 12.84 -20.16
C GLY A 95 -8.38 13.25 -19.03
N THR A 96 -8.52 12.44 -17.97
CA THR A 96 -9.44 12.63 -16.84
C THR A 96 -8.78 12.29 -15.50
N ASP A 97 -7.50 12.65 -15.39
CA ASP A 97 -6.70 12.38 -14.19
C ASP A 97 -7.31 13.07 -12.96
N ARG A 98 -7.32 12.37 -11.84
CA ARG A 98 -7.88 12.87 -10.58
C ARG A 98 -7.03 12.47 -9.39
N LEU A 99 -6.98 13.34 -8.38
CA LEU A 99 -6.26 13.05 -7.14
C LEU A 99 -7.01 11.98 -6.33
N LEU A 100 -6.24 11.08 -5.72
CA LEU A 100 -6.74 10.12 -4.74
C LEU A 100 -7.25 10.85 -3.50
N SER A 101 -8.49 10.56 -3.08
CA SER A 101 -9.08 11.25 -1.93
C SER A 101 -8.38 10.88 -0.62
N GLY A 102 -8.28 11.85 0.30
CA GLY A 102 -7.82 11.60 1.66
C GLY A 102 -8.69 10.58 2.40
N ALA A 103 -10.00 10.53 2.11
CA ALA A 103 -10.92 9.55 2.69
C ALA A 103 -10.54 8.11 2.31
N THR A 104 -10.27 7.87 1.03
CA THR A 104 -9.79 6.58 0.54
C THR A 104 -8.43 6.21 1.13
N LYS A 105 -7.50 7.17 1.21
CA LYS A 105 -6.20 6.95 1.86
C LYS A 105 -6.37 6.51 3.31
N TRP A 106 -7.28 7.14 4.05
CA TRP A 106 -7.57 6.79 5.44
C TRP A 106 -8.16 5.37 5.54
N LEU A 107 -9.17 5.06 4.71
CA LEU A 107 -9.80 3.74 4.71
C LEU A 107 -8.80 2.62 4.42
N PHE A 108 -8.04 2.76 3.33
CA PHE A 108 -7.09 1.74 2.93
C PHE A 108 -5.92 1.59 3.90
N TRP A 109 -5.46 2.68 4.51
CA TRP A 109 -4.44 2.61 5.56
C TRP A 109 -4.94 1.78 6.74
N ASN A 110 -6.10 2.11 7.29
CA ASN A 110 -6.64 1.40 8.46
C ASN A 110 -6.98 -0.06 8.14
N PHE A 111 -7.41 -0.35 6.91
CA PHE A 111 -7.57 -1.72 6.42
C PHE A 111 -6.25 -2.51 6.49
N ASN A 112 -5.17 -1.93 5.96
CA ASN A 112 -3.84 -2.57 6.00
C ASN A 112 -3.30 -2.72 7.44
N GLN A 113 -3.71 -1.84 8.35
CA GLN A 113 -3.28 -1.90 9.76
C GLN A 113 -4.13 -2.83 10.64
N GLY A 114 -5.24 -3.40 10.16
CA GLY A 114 -6.11 -4.20 11.04
C GLY A 114 -7.02 -3.37 11.96
N THR A 115 -7.27 -2.10 11.63
CA THR A 115 -7.84 -1.12 12.56
C THR A 115 -9.16 -0.50 12.13
N LEU A 116 -9.72 -0.94 10.99
CA LEU A 116 -11.07 -0.52 10.59
C LEU A 116 -12.12 -1.08 11.55
N SER A 117 -12.83 -0.17 12.22
CA SER A 117 -13.88 -0.54 13.16
C SER A 117 -15.01 -1.31 12.47
N GLY A 118 -15.36 -2.47 13.03
CA GLY A 118 -16.44 -3.31 12.51
C GLY A 118 -16.07 -4.14 11.27
N PHE A 119 -14.83 -4.06 10.80
CA PHE A 119 -14.33 -4.83 9.66
C PHE A 119 -13.71 -6.14 10.17
N ASN A 120 -14.35 -7.27 9.86
CA ASN A 120 -13.99 -8.61 10.33
C ASN A 120 -13.30 -9.46 9.26
N TYR A 121 -12.89 -8.85 8.14
CA TYR A 121 -12.23 -9.55 7.04
C TYR A 121 -13.06 -10.75 6.56
N VAL A 122 -14.30 -10.47 6.16
CA VAL A 122 -15.18 -11.41 5.45
C VAL A 122 -15.65 -10.78 4.14
N GLN A 123 -16.19 -11.57 3.23
CA GLN A 123 -16.55 -11.13 1.88
C GLN A 123 -17.49 -9.91 1.87
N ASP A 124 -18.51 -9.88 2.74
CA ASP A 124 -19.45 -8.76 2.82
C ASP A 124 -18.77 -7.46 3.28
N ASP A 125 -17.77 -7.57 4.16
CA ASP A 125 -17.02 -6.41 4.64
C ASP A 125 -16.12 -5.86 3.54
N VAL A 126 -15.46 -6.75 2.79
CA VAL A 126 -14.65 -6.39 1.61
C VAL A 126 -15.49 -5.64 0.58
N LYS A 127 -16.70 -6.13 0.29
CA LYS A 127 -17.65 -5.45 -0.59
C LYS A 127 -17.99 -4.06 -0.04
N ALA A 128 -18.34 -3.97 1.24
CA ALA A 128 -18.69 -2.71 1.88
C ALA A 128 -17.53 -1.68 1.82
N LEU A 129 -16.28 -2.13 1.97
CA LEU A 129 -15.11 -1.27 1.83
C LEU A 129 -14.89 -0.84 0.38
N GLN A 130 -15.05 -1.72 -0.60
CA GLN A 130 -14.96 -1.34 -2.02
C GLN A 130 -16.02 -0.28 -2.39
N GLU A 131 -17.27 -0.43 -1.93
CA GLU A 131 -18.33 0.55 -2.14
C GLU A 131 -18.01 1.89 -1.47
N ALA A 132 -17.50 1.87 -0.25
CA ALA A 132 -17.07 3.07 0.47
C ALA A 132 -15.90 3.80 -0.22
N ILE A 133 -14.95 3.05 -0.79
CA ILE A 133 -13.85 3.60 -1.59
C ILE A 133 -14.41 4.30 -2.83
N TRP A 134 -15.24 3.63 -3.62
CA TRP A 134 -15.82 4.24 -4.83
C TRP A 134 -16.65 5.49 -4.51
N ALA A 135 -17.46 5.46 -3.45
CA ALA A 135 -18.18 6.65 -3.01
C ALA A 135 -17.25 7.79 -2.55
N SER A 136 -16.14 7.46 -1.88
CA SER A 136 -15.10 8.43 -1.48
C SER A 136 -14.38 9.04 -2.69
N GLU A 137 -14.27 8.29 -3.78
CA GLU A 137 -13.72 8.76 -5.06
C GLU A 137 -14.77 9.48 -5.95
N GLY A 138 -16.00 9.66 -5.47
CA GLY A 138 -17.04 10.46 -6.11
C GLY A 138 -18.00 9.68 -7.02
N TYR A 139 -17.92 8.35 -7.04
CA TYR A 139 -18.87 7.52 -7.80
C TYR A 139 -20.20 7.40 -7.06
N SER A 140 -21.31 7.37 -7.82
CA SER A 140 -22.65 7.18 -7.28
C SER A 140 -22.90 5.70 -6.97
N VAL A 141 -22.60 5.29 -5.74
CA VAL A 141 -22.84 3.93 -5.22
C VAL A 141 -23.88 3.99 -4.11
N SER A 142 -24.75 2.98 -4.03
CA SER A 142 -25.74 2.89 -2.94
C SER A 142 -25.05 2.46 -1.65
N LEU A 143 -24.97 3.37 -0.68
CA LEU A 143 -24.34 3.08 0.62
C LEU A 143 -25.38 2.67 1.66
N SER A 144 -25.16 1.52 2.28
CA SER A 144 -25.95 1.05 3.42
C SER A 144 -25.09 0.26 4.40
N GLY A 145 -25.58 0.03 5.63
CA GLY A 145 -24.89 -0.78 6.63
C GLY A 145 -23.44 -0.37 6.86
N LEU A 146 -22.52 -1.35 6.79
CA LEU A 146 -21.09 -1.12 6.99
C LEU A 146 -20.49 -0.17 5.95
N ALA A 147 -20.90 -0.22 4.69
CA ALA A 147 -20.37 0.64 3.63
C ALA A 147 -20.60 2.13 3.95
N GLY A 148 -21.80 2.47 4.42
CA GLY A 148 -22.14 3.83 4.86
C GLY A 148 -21.32 4.29 6.09
N ASN A 149 -21.10 3.40 7.06
CA ASN A 149 -20.29 3.69 8.24
C ASN A 149 -18.81 3.92 7.88
N LEU A 150 -18.26 3.09 6.99
CA LEU A 150 -16.90 3.23 6.47
C LEU A 150 -16.75 4.54 5.70
N TYR A 151 -17.63 4.82 4.74
CA TYR A 151 -17.62 6.09 3.99
C TYR A 151 -17.65 7.31 4.91
N THR A 152 -18.57 7.34 5.88
CA THR A 152 -18.67 8.43 6.86
C THR A 152 -17.38 8.60 7.65
N SER A 153 -16.77 7.50 8.09
CA SER A 153 -15.49 7.50 8.82
C SER A 153 -14.33 7.99 7.95
N GLY A 154 -14.27 7.55 6.69
CA GLY A 154 -13.27 7.99 5.72
C GLY A 154 -13.35 9.49 5.49
N VAL A 155 -14.54 10.02 5.18
CA VAL A 155 -14.77 11.45 4.97
C VAL A 155 -14.40 12.27 6.21
N ALA A 156 -14.82 11.82 7.40
CA ALA A 156 -14.52 12.51 8.66
C ALA A 156 -13.01 12.60 8.96
N ASN A 157 -12.21 11.67 8.42
CA ASN A 157 -10.77 11.60 8.66
C ASN A 157 -9.91 11.86 7.40
N ALA A 158 -10.49 12.47 6.36
CA ALA A 158 -9.81 12.67 5.08
C ALA A 158 -8.47 13.43 5.23
N SER A 159 -8.43 14.49 6.05
CA SER A 159 -7.21 15.26 6.31
C SER A 159 -6.11 14.44 6.99
N GLN A 160 -6.47 13.46 7.82
CA GLN A 160 -5.50 12.52 8.38
C GLN A 160 -5.01 11.54 7.30
N GLY A 161 -5.92 11.08 6.44
CA GLY A 161 -5.59 10.22 5.31
C GLY A 161 -4.59 10.85 4.34
N ASP A 162 -4.63 12.17 4.13
CA ASP A 162 -3.66 12.88 3.28
C ASP A 162 -2.21 12.76 3.79
N ALA A 163 -2.02 12.52 5.08
CA ALA A 163 -0.69 12.30 5.67
C ALA A 163 -0.18 10.86 5.49
N TYR A 164 -1.06 9.91 5.20
CA TYR A 164 -0.71 8.49 5.07
C TYR A 164 0.04 8.20 3.78
N LYS A 165 0.90 7.16 3.85
CA LYS A 165 1.70 6.69 2.71
C LYS A 165 0.90 5.74 1.84
N VAL A 166 -0.28 6.18 1.42
CA VAL A 166 -1.16 5.49 0.48
C VAL A 166 -1.14 6.24 -0.85
N LYS A 167 -1.00 5.48 -1.93
CA LYS A 167 -0.86 5.97 -3.30
C LYS A 167 -1.74 5.16 -4.24
N VAL A 168 -1.82 5.65 -5.47
CA VAL A 168 -2.35 4.96 -6.62
C VAL A 168 -1.23 4.22 -7.32
N MET A 169 -1.42 2.93 -7.53
CA MET A 169 -0.64 2.09 -8.43
C MET A 169 -1.38 2.06 -9.77
N ASN A 170 -0.95 2.91 -10.71
CA ASN A 170 -1.52 2.95 -12.04
C ASN A 170 -0.97 1.80 -12.88
N LEU A 171 -1.86 1.15 -13.63
CA LEU A 171 -1.55 -0.05 -14.38
C LEU A 171 -1.80 0.18 -15.87
N VAL A 172 -0.96 -0.43 -16.69
CA VAL A 172 -1.14 -0.50 -18.14
C VAL A 172 -1.04 -1.93 -18.65
N ASP A 173 -1.77 -2.21 -19.73
CA ASP A 173 -1.68 -3.49 -20.44
C ASP A 173 -0.37 -3.62 -21.25
N ALA A 174 -0.23 -4.73 -21.98
CA ALA A 174 0.92 -4.97 -22.85
C ALA A 174 1.09 -3.90 -23.96
N ASN A 175 0.03 -3.21 -24.35
CA ASN A 175 0.04 -2.15 -25.35
C ASN A 175 0.31 -0.75 -24.74
N GLY A 176 0.41 -0.65 -23.42
CA GLY A 176 0.57 0.63 -22.72
C GLY A 176 -0.73 1.40 -22.54
N VAL A 177 -1.89 0.75 -22.69
CA VAL A 177 -3.20 1.35 -22.43
C VAL A 177 -3.52 1.23 -20.94
N ASN A 178 -3.99 2.33 -20.33
CA ASN A 178 -4.38 2.35 -18.92
C ASN A 178 -5.51 1.34 -18.68
N VAL A 179 -5.36 0.58 -17.60
CA VAL A 179 -6.39 -0.31 -17.07
C VAL A 179 -6.71 0.11 -15.64
N GLN A 180 -7.53 -0.68 -14.94
CA GLN A 180 -7.94 -0.43 -13.57
C GLN A 180 -6.74 -0.08 -12.65
N SER A 181 -6.75 1.13 -12.11
CA SER A 181 -5.80 1.53 -11.08
C SER A 181 -6.15 0.95 -9.72
N GLN A 182 -5.09 0.72 -8.93
CA GLN A 182 -5.14 -0.06 -7.70
C GLN A 182 -4.55 0.75 -6.54
N LEU A 183 -4.98 0.46 -5.32
CA LEU A 183 -4.42 1.08 -4.11
C LEU A 183 -3.11 0.42 -3.67
N ILE A 184 -2.16 1.22 -3.19
CA ILE A 184 -0.91 0.70 -2.63
C ILE A 184 -0.51 1.50 -1.39
N ALA A 185 -0.06 0.82 -0.34
CA ALA A 185 0.39 1.41 0.89
C ALA A 185 1.86 1.05 1.13
N ALA A 186 2.62 2.01 1.65
CA ALA A 186 4.00 1.72 2.02
C ALA A 186 4.02 0.87 3.30
N ALA A 187 4.80 -0.19 3.28
CA ALA A 187 5.07 -1.01 4.46
C ALA A 187 6.36 -0.54 5.14
N PRO A 188 6.45 -0.65 6.48
CA PRO A 188 7.72 -0.49 7.18
C PRO A 188 8.71 -1.53 6.66
N VAL A 189 9.84 -1.07 6.12
CA VAL A 189 10.96 -1.92 5.75
C VAL A 189 11.80 -2.08 7.01
N PRO A 190 12.01 -3.32 7.51
CA PRO A 190 13.01 -3.56 8.53
C PRO A 190 14.33 -3.04 7.98
N GLU A 191 14.87 -1.97 8.59
CA GLU A 191 16.15 -1.42 8.18
C GLU A 191 17.14 -2.58 8.11
N PRO A 192 17.87 -2.73 7.00
CA PRO A 192 18.68 -3.92 6.86
C PRO A 192 19.73 -3.87 7.96
N ALA A 193 19.73 -4.88 8.84
CA ALA A 193 20.68 -4.98 9.95
C ALA A 193 22.14 -4.85 9.49
N THR A 194 22.39 -5.01 8.19
CA THR A 194 23.63 -4.70 7.50
C THR A 194 24.08 -3.24 7.61
N MET A 195 23.18 -2.25 7.66
CA MET A 195 23.54 -0.83 7.89
C MET A 195 24.06 -0.63 9.31
N VAL A 196 23.40 -1.22 10.30
CA VAL A 196 23.86 -1.21 11.70
C VAL A 196 25.16 -2.00 11.86
N LEU A 197 25.28 -3.16 11.19
CA LEU A 197 26.50 -3.96 11.17
C LEU A 197 27.65 -3.25 10.46
N LEU A 198 27.38 -2.54 9.36
CA LEU A 198 28.36 -1.74 8.63
C LEU A 198 28.84 -0.57 9.49
N GLY A 199 27.90 0.18 10.09
CA GLY A 199 28.20 1.29 10.98
C GLY A 199 29.01 0.84 12.21
N SER A 200 28.55 -0.20 12.90
CA SER A 200 29.27 -0.78 14.04
C SER A 200 30.61 -1.40 13.65
N GLY A 201 30.70 -2.03 12.48
CA GLY A 201 31.94 -2.60 11.93
C GLY A 201 33.00 -1.53 11.66
N LEU A 202 32.62 -0.39 11.06
CA LEU A 202 33.51 0.75 10.83
C LEU A 202 33.98 1.40 12.14
N VAL A 203 33.08 1.56 13.12
CA VAL A 203 33.43 2.05 14.46
C VAL A 203 34.40 1.09 15.14
N GLY A 204 34.14 -0.22 15.08
CA GLY A 204 35.03 -1.26 15.60
C GLY A 204 36.43 -1.18 14.98
N LEU A 205 36.52 -1.03 13.66
CA LEU A 205 37.78 -0.89 12.93
C LEU A 205 38.57 0.38 13.33
N ALA A 206 37.87 1.51 13.50
CA ALA A 206 38.46 2.77 13.93
C ALA A 206 39.02 2.68 15.36
N LEU A 207 38.30 2.02 16.27
CA LEU A 207 38.75 1.76 17.64
C LEU A 207 39.95 0.81 17.67
N TYR A 208 39.94 -0.25 16.84
CA TYR A 208 41.04 -1.18 16.70
C TYR A 208 42.33 -0.48 16.21
N ARG A 209 42.23 0.36 15.17
CA ARG A 209 43.38 1.13 14.65
C ARG A 209 43.97 2.09 15.68
N ARG A 210 43.14 2.68 16.55
CA ARG A 210 43.61 3.53 17.66
C ARG A 210 44.39 2.76 18.72
N LYS A 211 44.05 1.48 18.95
CA LYS A 211 44.77 0.63 19.90
C LYS A 211 46.16 0.23 19.38
N MET A 212 46.31 0.03 18.08
CA MET A 212 47.59 -0.37 17.44
C MET A 212 48.62 0.76 17.31
N LYS A 213 48.20 2.03 17.43
CA LYS A 213 49.09 3.21 17.36
C LYS A 213 49.57 3.71 18.73
N LYS A 214 49.14 3.06 19.81
CA LYS A 214 49.67 3.23 21.17
C LYS A 214 50.51 2.02 21.52
#